data_AF-A0A355QCV8-F1
#
_entry.id   AF-A0A355QCV8-F1
#
_cell.length_a   1.000
_cell.length_b   1.000
_cell.length_c   1.000
_cell.angle_alpha   90.00
_cell.angle_beta   90.00
_cell.angle_gamma   90.00
#
_symmetry.space_group_name_H-M   'P 1'
#
loop_
_entity.id
_entity.type
_entity.pdbx_description
1 polymer ?
#
loop_
_entity_poly.entity_id
_entity_poly.type
_entity_poly.pdbx_seq_one_letter_code
_entity_poly.pdbx_strand_id
1 'polypeptide(L)' 'TSHTQERYATEHFQPMVSYWTNFENWDDSGRLEAHDRAEKLAHLILAAHEEPPMPDDRRTQLDEFVERRVAEGGVETDY' A
#
# COMPACT_ATOMS: atom_id res chain seq x y z
N THR A 1 22.04 -26.85 -3.08
CA THR A 1 22.68 -27.16 -4.37
C THR A 1 23.01 -25.86 -5.09
N SER A 2 23.90 -25.85 -6.08
CA SER A 2 24.18 -24.64 -6.90
C SER A 2 22.88 -24.03 -7.44
N HIS A 3 22.00 -24.92 -7.94
CA HIS A 3 20.69 -24.57 -8.47
C HIS A 3 19.78 -23.77 -7.51
N THR A 4 19.72 -24.13 -6.23
CA THR A 4 18.90 -23.38 -5.25
C THR A 4 19.52 -22.03 -4.92
N GLN A 5 20.85 -21.95 -4.83
CA GLN A 5 21.53 -20.69 -4.48
C GLN A 5 21.40 -19.64 -5.60
N GLU A 6 21.54 -20.07 -6.85
CA GLU A 6 21.42 -19.19 -8.03
C GLU A 6 20.03 -18.54 -8.18
N ARG A 7 18.96 -19.22 -7.74
CA ARG A 7 17.56 -18.80 -7.93
C ARG A 7 16.93 -18.17 -6.68
N TYR A 8 17.60 -18.24 -5.54
CA TYR A 8 17.02 -17.89 -4.24
C TYR A 8 16.51 -16.43 -4.17
N ALA A 9 17.23 -15.50 -4.81
CA ALA A 9 16.89 -14.08 -4.75
C ALA A 9 15.75 -13.67 -5.69
N THR A 10 15.52 -14.40 -6.79
CA THR A 10 14.67 -13.96 -7.90
C THR A 10 13.38 -14.76 -8.03
N GLU A 11 13.36 -16.01 -7.55
CA GLU A 11 12.25 -16.94 -7.80
C GLU A 11 11.40 -17.24 -6.57
N HIS A 12 11.58 -16.46 -5.51
CA HIS A 12 10.81 -16.56 -4.28
C HIS A 12 10.14 -15.22 -3.97
N PHE A 13 8.81 -15.22 -3.95
CA PHE A 13 8.03 -14.08 -3.49
C PHE A 13 8.31 -13.80 -2.01
N GLN A 14 8.65 -12.55 -1.70
CA GLN A 14 8.86 -12.08 -0.34
C GLN A 14 7.59 -11.34 0.13
N PRO A 15 6.79 -11.93 1.05
CA PRO A 15 5.58 -11.27 1.54
C PRO A 15 5.94 -10.07 2.43
N MET A 16 5.18 -8.99 2.32
CA MET A 16 5.43 -7.77 3.12
C MET A 16 4.86 -7.85 4.54
N VAL A 17 3.78 -8.60 4.76
CA VAL A 17 3.03 -8.63 6.05
C VAL A 17 3.15 -9.99 6.75
N SER A 18 3.20 -11.08 5.99
CA SER A 18 3.32 -12.43 6.55
C SER A 18 4.64 -12.58 7.29
N TYR A 19 4.57 -13.11 8.51
CA TYR A 19 5.73 -13.34 9.35
C TYR A 19 5.81 -14.82 9.69
N TRP A 20 6.84 -15.50 9.18
CA TRP A 20 6.97 -16.96 9.24
C TRP A 20 8.05 -17.38 10.23
N THR A 21 7.95 -16.87 11.45
CA THR A 21 8.77 -17.36 12.56
C THR A 21 8.11 -18.54 13.25
N ASN A 22 8.91 -19.31 14.00
CA ASN A 22 8.36 -20.25 14.95
C ASN A 22 7.57 -19.51 16.05
N PHE A 23 6.85 -20.29 16.85
CA PHE A 23 6.01 -19.76 17.93
C PHE A 23 6.82 -19.01 18.98
N GLU A 24 7.98 -19.55 19.39
CA GLU A 24 8.81 -18.97 20.44
C GLU A 24 9.32 -17.57 20.07
N ASN A 25 9.83 -17.39 18.84
CA ASN A 25 10.25 -16.07 18.38
C ASN A 25 9.06 -15.11 18.23
N TRP A 26 7.89 -15.59 17.80
CA TRP A 26 6.69 -14.74 17.73
C TRP A 26 6.25 -14.28 19.13
N ASP A 27 6.34 -15.17 20.13
CA ASP A 27 6.05 -14.90 21.54
C ASP A 27 7.00 -13.84 22.10
N ASP A 28 8.31 -14.05 21.94
CA ASP A 28 9.37 -13.16 22.39
C ASP A 28 9.33 -11.79 21.69
N SER A 29 8.84 -11.75 20.45
CA SER A 29 8.68 -10.52 19.66
C SER A 29 7.43 -9.70 20.02
N GLY A 30 6.72 -10.09 21.09
CA GLY A 30 5.54 -9.36 21.58
C GLY A 30 4.23 -9.77 20.90
N ARG A 31 4.17 -10.97 20.31
CA ARG A 31 2.93 -11.55 19.74
C ARG A 31 2.24 -10.67 18.71
N LEU A 32 3.01 -9.93 17.91
CA LEU A 32 2.43 -9.05 16.89
C LEU A 32 1.59 -9.86 15.91
N GLU A 33 0.39 -9.37 15.63
CA GLU A 33 -0.52 -9.98 14.67
C GLU A 33 -0.33 -9.39 13.27
N ALA A 34 -0.97 -10.00 12.27
CA ALA A 34 -0.85 -9.53 10.89
C ALA A 34 -1.33 -8.09 10.69
N HIS A 35 -2.38 -7.67 11.39
CA HIS A 35 -2.93 -6.32 11.28
C HIS A 35 -1.99 -5.27 11.90
N ASP A 36 -1.35 -5.56 13.04
CA ASP A 36 -0.36 -4.66 13.65
C ASP A 36 0.81 -4.37 12.70
N ARG A 37 1.32 -5.43 12.05
CA ARG A 37 2.40 -5.30 11.06
C ARG A 37 1.95 -4.53 9.82
N ALA A 38 0.73 -4.78 9.34
CA ALA A 38 0.17 -4.10 8.19
C ALA A 38 -0.03 -2.60 8.46
N GLU A 39 -0.56 -2.23 9.62
CA GLU A 39 -0.74 -0.84 10.03
C GLU A 39 0.60 -0.09 10.09
N LYS A 40 1.61 -0.70 10.74
CA LYS A 40 2.96 -0.13 10.78
C LYS A 40 3.53 0.08 9.38
N LEU A 41 3.39 -0.91 8.51
CA LEU A 41 3.86 -0.81 7.12
C LEU A 41 3.13 0.28 6.35
N ALA A 42 1.80 0.41 6.51
CA ALA A 42 1.02 1.45 5.87
C ALA A 42 1.51 2.85 6.26
N HIS A 43 1.76 3.09 7.56
CA HIS A 43 2.31 4.36 8.02
C HIS A 43 3.70 4.66 7.42
N LEU A 44 4.56 3.65 7.28
CA LEU A 44 5.86 3.82 6.63
C LEU A 44 5.74 4.17 5.15
N ILE A 45 4.82 3.50 4.43
CA ILE A 45 4.57 3.76 3.01
C ILE A 45 4.02 5.17 2.81
N LEU A 46 3.07 5.60 3.65
CA LEU A 46 2.51 6.95 3.60
C LEU A 46 3.57 8.01 3.92
N ALA A 47 4.41 7.77 4.93
CA ALA A 47 5.48 8.70 5.30
C ALA A 47 6.57 8.81 4.21
N ALA A 48 6.80 7.74 3.45
CA ALA A 48 7.76 7.71 2.35
C ALA A 48 7.15 8.06 0.99
N HIS A 49 5.84 8.37 0.93
CA HIS A 49 5.17 8.66 -0.33
C HIS A 49 5.66 10.00 -0.91
N GLU A 50 6.17 9.93 -2.13
CA GLU A 50 6.42 11.11 -2.97
C GLU A 50 5.41 11.11 -4.11
N GLU A 51 4.65 12.19 -4.22
CA GLU A 51 3.67 12.34 -5.30
C GLU A 51 4.41 12.41 -6.64
N PRO A 52 4.06 11.57 -7.64
CA PRO A 52 4.69 11.63 -8.94
C PRO A 52 4.39 12.97 -9.63
N PRO A 53 5.35 13.55 -10.38
CA PRO A 53 5.16 14.83 -11.02
C PRO A 53 3.98 14.77 -12.01
N MET A 54 3.10 15.76 -11.92
CA MET A 54 1.96 15.95 -12.80
C MET A 54 1.98 17.38 -13.35
N PRO A 55 1.78 17.59 -14.67
CA PRO A 55 1.69 18.93 -15.23
C PRO A 55 0.56 19.75 -14.58
N ASP A 56 0.84 21.00 -14.20
CA ASP A 56 -0.11 21.87 -13.50
C ASP A 56 -1.37 22.15 -14.31
N ASP A 57 -1.24 22.23 -15.64
CA ASP A 57 -2.37 22.43 -16.56
C ASP A 57 -3.34 21.24 -16.53
N ARG A 58 -2.80 20.02 -16.45
CA ARG A 58 -3.59 18.79 -16.32
C ARG A 58 -4.30 18.74 -14.97
N ARG A 59 -3.61 19.10 -13.88
CA ARG A 59 -4.21 19.12 -12.54
C ARG A 59 -5.36 20.12 -12.46
N THR A 60 -5.13 21.33 -12.95
CA THR A 60 -6.14 22.39 -13.02
C THR A 60 -7.37 21.96 -13.82
N GLN A 61 -7.18 21.35 -15.00
CA GLN A 61 -8.32 20.87 -15.80
C GLN A 61 -9.15 19.78 -15.09
N LEU A 62 -8.51 18.91 -14.30
CA LEU A 62 -9.22 17.91 -13.52
C LEU A 62 -10.00 18.56 -12.38
N ASP A 63 -9.40 19.53 -11.68
CA ASP A 63 -10.06 20.26 -10.59
C ASP A 63 -11.29 21.01 -11.11
N GLU A 64 -11.18 21.75 -12.22
CA GLU A 64 -12.30 22.44 -12.88
C GLU A 64 -13.41 21.47 -13.31
N PHE A 65 -13.04 20.31 -13.84
CA PHE A 65 -14.01 19.28 -14.20
C PHE A 65 -14.76 18.77 -12.97
N VAL A 66 -14.05 18.45 -11.88
CA VAL A 66 -14.64 17.96 -10.63
C VAL A 66 -15.56 19.02 -10.03
N GLU A 67 -15.12 20.26 -9.91
CA GLU A 67 -15.91 21.38 -9.39
C GLU A 67 -17.21 21.56 -10.18
N ARG A 68 -17.12 21.56 -11.51
CA ARG A 68 -18.31 21.64 -12.37
C ARG A 68 -19.26 20.47 -12.14
N ARG A 69 -18.76 19.23 -12.03
CA ARG A 69 -19.59 18.04 -11.81
C ARG A 69 -20.24 18.00 -10.43
N VAL A 70 -19.57 18.52 -9.41
CA VAL A 70 -20.12 18.69 -8.07
C VAL A 70 -21.24 19.75 -8.10
N ALA A 71 -21.01 20.89 -8.76
CA ALA A 71 -21.99 21.96 -8.88
C ALA A 71 -23.23 21.57 -9.71
N GLU A 72 -23.06 20.76 -10.76
CA GLU A 72 -24.15 20.23 -11.58
C GLU A 72 -25.10 19.30 -10.80
N GLY A 73 -24.69 18.81 -9.63
CA GLY A 73 -25.47 17.89 -8.80
C GLY A 73 -25.44 16.46 -9.34
N GLY A 74 -25.24 15.50 -8.44
CA GLY A 74 -25.24 14.08 -8.76
C GLY A 74 -26.63 13.55 -9.15
N VAL A 75 -26.68 12.27 -9.54
CA VAL A 75 -27.94 11.53 -9.75
C VAL A 75 -28.75 11.57 -8.45
N GLU A 76 -30.05 11.89 -8.56
CA GLU A 76 -31.01 11.74 -7.46
C GLU A 76 -30.95 10.27 -7.00
N THR A 77 -30.56 10.04 -5.74
CA THR A 77 -30.46 8.68 -5.21
C THR A 77 -31.75 8.37 -4.46
N ASP A 78 -32.55 7.45 -5.03
CA ASP A 78 -33.84 7.00 -4.49
C ASP A 78 -33.67 5.96 -3.35
N TYR A 79 -32.86 6.26 -2.33
CA TYR A 79 -32.71 5.40 -1.15
C TYR A 79 -32.92 6.17 0.15
#